data_AF-A0A6A4I2W7-F1
#
_entry.id   AF-A0A6A4I2W7-F1
#
_cell.length_a   1.000
_cell.length_b   1.000
_cell.length_c   1.000
_cell.angle_alpha   90.00
_cell.angle_beta   90.00
_cell.angle_gamma   90.00
#
_symmetry.space_group_name_H-M   'P 1'
#
loop_
_entity.id
_entity.type
_entity.pdbx_description
1 polymer ?
#
loop_
_entity_poly.entity_id
_entity_poly.type
_entity_poly.pdbx_seq_one_letter_code
_entity_poly.pdbx_strand_id
1 'polypeptide(L)'
;FGLPFDSNNDAAIAKSQWTLFTAGTVTDPNARDILVSMVHACATNMNNFTVFPTAYSSSNGNYIGGAASPAQGAMFALLALK
;
A
#
# COMPACT_ATOMS: atom_id res chain seq x y z
N PHE A 1 -7.93 -1.78 2.42
CA PHE A 1 -6.86 -0.78 2.18
C PHE A 1 -5.53 -1.38 1.71
N GLY A 2 -5.35 -2.70 1.68
CA GLY A 2 -4.18 -3.34 1.09
C GLY A 2 -4.04 -4.79 1.54
N LEU A 3 -2.98 -5.46 1.12
CA LEU A 3 -2.70 -6.83 1.53
C LEU A 3 -1.92 -6.86 2.85
N PRO A 4 -2.24 -7.80 3.76
CA PRO A 4 -1.43 -8.05 4.94
C PRO A 4 -0.04 -8.53 4.53
N PHE A 5 1.01 -8.01 5.18
CA PHE A 5 2.39 -8.33 4.80
C PHE A 5 3.06 -9.39 5.71
N ASP A 6 2.48 -9.67 6.87
CA ASP A 6 3.00 -10.63 7.87
C ASP A 6 1.83 -11.39 8.52
N SER A 7 2.05 -12.65 8.86
CA SER A 7 1.13 -13.52 9.58
C SER A 7 1.23 -13.38 11.10
N ASN A 8 2.35 -12.85 11.62
CA ASN A 8 2.63 -12.82 13.05
C ASN A 8 2.14 -11.55 13.74
N ASN A 9 2.16 -10.41 13.04
CA ASN A 9 1.69 -9.13 13.54
C ASN A 9 0.41 -8.73 12.83
N ASP A 10 -0.72 -9.21 13.37
CA ASP A 10 -2.08 -8.85 12.96
C ASP A 10 -2.24 -8.87 11.43
N ALA A 11 -3.00 -9.83 10.89
CA ALA A 11 -3.47 -9.79 9.51
C ALA A 11 -4.22 -8.48 9.12
N ALA A 12 -4.35 -7.55 10.07
CA ALA A 12 -4.73 -6.18 9.91
C ALA A 12 -3.61 -5.19 9.47
N ILE A 13 -2.33 -5.52 9.28
CA ILE A 13 -1.32 -4.51 8.83
C ILE A 13 -0.99 -4.67 7.35
N ALA A 14 -1.32 -3.64 6.56
CA ALA A 14 -0.92 -3.51 5.17
C ALA A 14 0.25 -2.53 5.01
N LYS A 15 1.04 -2.77 3.96
CA LYS A 15 2.09 -1.86 3.49
C LYS A 15 1.87 -1.54 2.01
N SER A 16 1.89 -0.26 1.66
CA SER A 16 1.59 0.18 0.30
C SER A 16 2.56 -0.39 -0.72
N GLN A 17 3.85 -0.44 -0.38
CA GLN A 17 4.90 -0.96 -1.25
C GLN A 17 4.75 -2.43 -1.59
N TRP A 18 4.35 -3.25 -0.62
CA TRP A 18 4.10 -4.67 -0.87
C TRP A 18 2.84 -4.86 -1.72
N THR A 19 1.77 -4.11 -1.42
CA THR A 19 0.51 -4.22 -2.18
C THR A 19 0.69 -3.84 -3.66
N LEU A 20 1.38 -2.73 -3.97
CA LEU A 20 1.62 -2.36 -5.38
C LEU A 20 2.72 -3.20 -6.03
N PHE A 21 3.70 -3.72 -5.28
CA PHE A 21 4.65 -4.69 -5.83
C PHE A 21 3.92 -5.95 -6.31
N THR A 22 3.01 -6.49 -5.48
CA THR A 22 2.13 -7.58 -5.90
C THR A 22 1.32 -7.19 -7.13
N ALA A 23 0.69 -6.01 -7.14
CA ALA A 23 -0.07 -5.53 -8.31
C ALA A 23 0.77 -5.54 -9.60
N GLY A 24 2.05 -5.14 -9.52
CA GLY A 24 2.97 -5.16 -10.65
C GLY A 24 3.29 -6.56 -11.20
N THR A 25 3.08 -7.61 -10.40
CA THR A 25 3.26 -9.02 -10.81
C THR A 25 1.99 -9.70 -11.28
N VAL A 26 0.81 -9.11 -11.01
CA VAL A 26 -0.47 -9.71 -11.38
C VAL A 26 -0.73 -9.54 -12.89
N THR A 27 -1.05 -10.64 -13.56
CA THR A 27 -1.39 -10.65 -15.01
C THR A 27 -2.86 -10.37 -15.27
N ASP A 28 -3.76 -10.66 -14.32
CA ASP A 28 -5.18 -10.32 -14.40
C ASP A 28 -5.38 -8.81 -14.17
N PRO A 29 -5.86 -8.05 -15.18
CA PRO A 29 -6.05 -6.61 -15.06
C PRO A 29 -7.03 -6.21 -13.95
N ASN A 30 -8.10 -6.98 -13.73
CA ASN A 30 -9.10 -6.64 -12.71
C ASN A 30 -8.52 -6.78 -11.32
N ALA A 31 -7.78 -7.86 -11.06
CA ALA A 31 -7.12 -8.09 -9.78
C ALA A 31 -6.04 -7.05 -9.51
N ARG A 32 -5.23 -6.69 -10.53
CA ARG A 32 -4.28 -5.59 -10.45
C ARG A 32 -4.96 -4.27 -10.07
N ASP A 33 -6.03 -3.91 -10.77
CA ASP A 33 -6.71 -2.62 -10.56
C ASP A 33 -7.37 -2.54 -9.18
N ILE A 34 -7.89 -3.67 -8.67
CA ILE A 34 -8.36 -3.78 -7.29
C ILE A 34 -7.22 -3.47 -6.31
N LEU A 35 -6.04 -4.08 -6.47
CA LEU A 35 -4.90 -3.86 -5.58
C LEU A 35 -4.44 -2.39 -5.59
N VAL A 36 -4.39 -1.76 -6.77
CA VAL A 36 -4.05 -0.33 -6.91
C VAL A 36 -5.10 0.54 -6.23
N SER A 37 -6.39 0.25 -6.45
CA SER A 37 -7.49 1.00 -5.86
C SER A 37 -7.47 0.97 -4.32
N MET A 38 -7.06 -0.15 -3.72
CA MET A 38 -6.93 -0.28 -2.27
C MET A 38 -5.90 0.69 -1.69
N VAL A 39 -4.77 0.85 -2.38
CA VAL A 39 -3.69 1.75 -1.97
C VAL A 39 -4.08 3.21 -2.19
N HIS A 40 -4.76 3.51 -3.30
CA HIS A 40 -5.34 4.84 -3.55
C HIS A 40 -6.34 5.24 -2.47
N ALA A 41 -7.27 4.34 -2.10
CA ALA A 41 -8.24 4.58 -1.04
C ALA A 41 -7.54 4.91 0.30
N CYS A 42 -6.39 4.27 0.56
CA CYS A 42 -5.56 4.63 1.70
C CYS A 42 -4.96 6.03 1.51
N ALA A 43 -4.25 6.29 0.41
CA ALA A 43 -3.61 7.58 0.16
C ALA A 43 -4.56 8.79 0.25
N THR A 44 -5.84 8.62 -0.08
CA THR A 44 -6.88 9.65 0.02
C THR A 44 -7.55 9.73 1.38
N ASN A 45 -7.19 8.88 2.34
CA ASN A 45 -7.79 8.83 3.68
C ASN A 45 -7.24 9.93 4.60
N MET A 46 -7.59 11.18 4.28
CA MET A 46 -7.17 12.37 5.03
C MET A 46 -7.76 12.45 6.45
N ASN A 47 -8.77 11.63 6.76
CA ASN A 47 -9.34 11.54 8.12
C ASN A 47 -8.35 10.90 9.10
N ASN A 48 -7.49 10.01 8.61
CA ASN A 48 -6.61 9.20 9.45
C ASN A 48 -5.16 9.68 9.49
N PHE A 49 -4.72 10.48 8.51
CA PHE A 49 -3.37 11.02 8.45
C PHE A 49 -3.25 12.20 7.49
N THR A 50 -2.35 13.13 7.84
CA THR A 50 -1.98 14.27 6.97
C THR A 50 -0.99 13.88 5.88
N VAL A 51 -0.18 12.83 6.13
CA VAL A 51 0.88 12.36 5.24
C VAL A 51 0.69 10.87 4.99
N PHE A 52 0.73 10.45 3.73
CA PHE A 52 0.50 9.07 3.34
C PHE A 52 1.49 8.10 4.05
N PRO A 53 1.00 7.14 4.86
CA PRO A 53 1.85 6.24 5.60
C PRO A 53 2.25 5.00 4.78
N THR A 54 3.41 4.47 5.14
CA THR A 54 3.94 3.22 4.57
C THR A 54 3.28 2.00 5.18
N ALA A 55 2.85 2.07 6.44
CA ALA A 55 2.14 1.02 7.16
C ALA A 55 0.83 1.55 7.73
N TYR A 56 -0.24 0.81 7.49
CA TYR A 56 -1.59 1.19 7.89
C TYR A 56 -2.46 -0.05 8.05
N SER A 57 -3.61 0.11 8.71
CA SER A 57 -4.52 -1.00 8.88
C SER A 57 -5.13 -1.45 7.54
N SER A 58 -5.06 -2.73 7.21
CA SER A 58 -5.66 -3.31 6.01
C SER A 58 -7.19 -3.20 6.01
N SER A 59 -7.81 -3.20 7.20
CA SER A 59 -9.26 -3.17 7.39
C SER A 59 -9.86 -1.76 7.30
N ASN A 60 -9.25 -0.77 7.95
CA ASN A 60 -9.80 0.60 8.03
C ASN A 60 -8.86 1.72 7.56
N GLY A 61 -7.62 1.39 7.17
CA GLY A 61 -6.67 2.39 6.67
C GLY A 61 -6.15 3.34 7.77
N ASN A 62 -6.29 2.99 9.05
CA ASN A 62 -5.74 3.79 10.13
C ASN A 62 -4.21 3.82 10.06
N TYR A 63 -3.63 4.98 10.38
CA TYR A 63 -2.20 5.17 10.46
C TYR A 63 -1.57 4.20 11.46
N ILE A 64 -0.49 3.54 11.06
CA ILE A 64 0.35 2.74 11.95
C ILE A 64 1.79 3.29 11.96
N GLY A 65 2.36 3.59 10.79
CA GLY A 65 3.73 4.10 10.74
C GLY A 65 4.30 4.43 9.37
N GLY A 66 5.47 5.08 9.38
CA GLY A 66 6.27 5.34 8.19
C GLY A 66 5.68 6.40 7.25
N ALA A 67 5.31 7.56 7.77
CA ALA A 67 4.90 8.68 6.92
C ALA A 67 6.02 9.10 5.95
N ALA A 68 5.67 9.29 4.66
CA ALA A 68 6.57 9.77 3.60
C ALA A 68 7.93 9.03 3.55
N SER A 69 7.91 7.70 3.63
CA SER A 69 9.15 6.93 3.67
C SER A 69 9.76 6.73 2.28
N PRO A 70 11.10 6.58 2.18
CA PRO A 70 11.76 6.15 0.95
C PRO A 70 11.22 4.83 0.39
N ALA A 71 10.66 3.95 1.22
CA ALA A 71 10.07 2.70 0.76
C ALA A 71 8.84 2.92 -0.13
N GLN A 72 8.10 4.02 0.08
CA GLN A 72 7.02 4.44 -0.81
C GLN A 72 7.57 5.02 -2.12
N GLY A 73 8.68 5.77 -2.05
CA GLY A 73 9.38 6.29 -3.23
C GLY A 73 9.99 5.20 -4.11
N ALA A 74 10.52 4.13 -3.50
CA ALA A 74 11.12 3.00 -4.20
C ALA A 74 10.13 2.29 -5.16
N MET A 75 8.84 2.44 -4.92
CA MET A 75 7.78 1.91 -5.79
C MET A 75 7.80 2.58 -7.18
N PHE A 76 8.10 3.87 -7.22
CA PHE A 76 8.22 4.64 -8.45
C PHE A 76 9.55 4.37 -9.18
N ALA A 77 10.55 3.79 -8.52
CA ALA A 77 11.81 3.45 -9.15
C ALA A 77 11.64 2.45 -10.30
N LEU A 78 10.62 1.59 -10.23
CA LEU A 78 10.27 0.66 -11.31
C LEU A 78 9.80 1.38 -12.59
N LEU A 79 9.22 2.57 -12.49
CA LEU A 79 8.85 3.38 -13.66
C LEU A 79 10.05 4.06 -14.33
N ALA A 80 11.17 4.17 -13.61
CA ALA A 80 12.41 4.71 -14.15
C ALA A 80 13.25 3.66 -14.89
N LEU A 81 12.95 2.38 -14.72
CA LEU A 81 13.62 1.30 -15.43
C LEU A 81 13.06 1.19 -16.85
N LYS A 82 13.87 1.61 -17.83
CA LYS A 82 13.54 1.63 -19.26
C LYS A 82 14.11 0.39 -19.94
#